data_AF-A0A8T5QQ19-F1
#
_entry.id   AF-A0A8T5QQ19-F1
#
_cell.length_a   1.000
_cell.length_b   1.000
_cell.length_c   1.000
_cell.angle_alpha   90.00
_cell.angle_beta   90.00
_cell.angle_gamma   90.00
#
_symmetry.space_group_name_H-M   'P 1'
#
loop_
_entity.id
_entity.type
_entity.pdbx_description
1 polymer ?
#
loop_
_entity_poly.entity_id
_entity_poly.type
_entity_poly.pdbx_seq_one_letter_code
_entity_poly.pdbx_strand_id
1 'polypeptide(L)'
;MADGKTHFTTSAGIGILNYIAQKNQRNEQISLAELLTVGACSGFAGVLSDIIDPPTNPQHRQIGHSAVISAVALPKIWEWAQNNPNLTSAQKDLIQSMIFAFASHLVLDSGTPAGLPI
;
A
#
# COMPACT_ATOMS: atom_id res chain seq x y z
N MET A 1 10.51 -9.99 -12.27
CA MET A 1 9.19 -9.34 -12.21
C MET A 1 8.51 -9.87 -10.96
N ALA A 2 8.05 -8.99 -10.07
CA ALA A 2 7.19 -9.40 -8.98
C ALA A 2 5.83 -9.80 -9.57
N ASP A 3 5.24 -10.88 -9.05
CA ASP A 3 3.90 -11.31 -9.41
C ASP A 3 2.87 -10.80 -8.39
N GLY A 4 1.57 -10.93 -8.69
CA GLY A 4 0.53 -10.46 -7.77
C GLY A 4 0.62 -11.08 -6.37
N LYS A 5 1.15 -12.30 -6.24
CA LYS A 5 1.39 -12.93 -4.93
C LYS A 5 2.50 -12.23 -4.16
N THR A 6 3.59 -11.87 -4.84
CA THR A 6 4.72 -11.11 -4.27
C THR A 6 4.27 -9.72 -3.85
N HIS A 7 3.47 -9.03 -4.66
CA HIS A 7 2.90 -7.74 -4.32
C HIS A 7 2.01 -7.84 -3.08
N PHE A 8 1.07 -8.81 -3.05
CA PHE A 8 0.19 -9.01 -1.91
C PHE A 8 0.96 -9.29 -0.62
N THR A 9 1.86 -10.28 -0.61
CA THR A 9 2.55 -10.69 0.62
C THR A 9 3.52 -9.64 1.12
N THR A 10 4.24 -8.96 0.21
CA THR A 10 5.16 -7.88 0.58
C THR A 10 4.38 -6.71 1.16
N SER A 11 3.31 -6.27 0.49
CA SER A 11 2.49 -5.15 0.94
C SER A 11 1.76 -5.44 2.25
N ALA A 12 1.27 -6.67 2.47
CA ALA A 12 0.74 -7.10 3.76
C ALA A 12 1.80 -7.00 4.87
N GLY A 13 3.02 -7.47 4.61
CA GLY A 13 4.15 -7.38 5.53
C GLY A 13 4.54 -5.93 5.86
N ILE A 14 4.67 -5.07 4.84
CA ILE A 14 4.97 -3.64 5.00
C ILE A 14 3.89 -2.94 5.84
N GLY A 15 2.61 -3.23 5.58
CA GLY A 15 1.50 -2.68 6.36
C GLY A 15 1.57 -3.09 7.83
N ILE A 16 1.80 -4.38 8.11
CA ILE A 16 1.96 -4.89 9.48
C ILE A 16 3.15 -4.22 10.19
N LEU A 17 4.30 -4.13 9.52
CA LEU A 17 5.50 -3.50 10.09
C LEU A 17 5.27 -2.02 10.39
N ASN A 18 4.60 -1.29 9.50
CA ASN A 18 4.25 0.11 9.72
C ASN A 18 3.26 0.26 10.88
N TYR A 19 2.25 -0.60 11.00
CA TYR A 19 1.35 -0.61 12.16
C TYR A 19 2.09 -0.85 13.48
N ILE A 20 2.98 -1.85 13.52
CA ILE A 20 3.81 -2.13 14.71
C ILE A 20 4.67 -0.91 15.06
N ALA A 21 5.29 -0.27 14.06
CA ALA A 21 6.09 0.92 14.27
C ALA A 21 5.26 2.08 14.87
N GLN A 22 4.06 2.32 14.36
CA GLN A 22 3.16 3.36 14.87
C GLN A 22 2.71 3.09 16.32
N LYS A 23 2.38 1.84 16.64
CA LYS A 23 2.00 1.44 18.01
C LYS A 23 3.17 1.59 18.98
N ASN A 24 4.36 1.15 18.57
CA ASN A 24 5.58 1.31 19.37
C ASN A 24 5.93 2.79 19.60
N GLN A 25 5.84 3.64 18.57
CA GLN A 25 6.11 5.08 18.70
C GLN A 25 5.18 5.77 19.71
N ARG A 26 3.94 5.30 19.84
CA ARG A 26 2.95 5.84 20.78
C ARG A 26 2.85 5.08 22.10
N ASN A 27 3.70 4.07 22.32
CA ASN A 27 3.64 3.15 23.47
C ASN A 27 2.25 2.52 23.66
N GLU A 28 1.57 2.21 22.55
CA GLU A 28 0.26 1.56 22.55
C GLU A 28 0.39 0.04 22.43
N GLN A 29 -0.58 -0.69 22.99
CA GLN A 29 -0.65 -2.14 22.85
C GLN A 29 -1.01 -2.53 21.41
N ILE A 30 -0.42 -3.63 20.94
CA ILE A 30 -0.75 -4.24 19.65
C ILE A 30 -2.05 -5.04 19.80
N SER A 31 -3.04 -4.72 18.97
CA SER A 31 -4.27 -5.51 18.87
C SER A 31 -4.14 -6.54 17.76
N LEU A 32 -4.37 -7.83 18.05
CA LEU A 32 -4.34 -8.88 17.03
C LEU A 32 -5.38 -8.64 15.94
N ALA A 33 -6.58 -8.16 16.31
CA ALA A 33 -7.63 -7.86 15.35
C ALA A 33 -7.19 -6.74 14.39
N GLU A 34 -6.65 -5.64 14.92
CA GLU A 34 -6.12 -4.54 14.10
C GLU A 34 -4.96 -5.00 13.22
N LEU A 35 -4.04 -5.82 13.75
CA LEU A 35 -2.90 -6.35 13.01
C LEU A 35 -3.34 -7.21 11.82
N LEU A 36 -4.32 -8.09 12.01
CA LEU A 36 -4.91 -8.90 10.94
C LEU A 36 -5.65 -8.05 9.91
N THR A 37 -6.43 -7.06 10.37
CA THR A 37 -7.13 -6.12 9.47
C THR A 37 -6.13 -5.32 8.63
N VAL A 38 -5.10 -4.75 9.26
CA VAL A 38 -4.06 -4.00 8.55
C VAL A 38 -3.34 -4.89 7.54
N GLY A 39 -2.96 -6.11 7.93
CA GLY A 39 -2.30 -7.05 7.02
C GLY A 39 -3.15 -7.36 5.79
N ALA A 40 -4.43 -7.70 5.98
CA ALA A 40 -5.34 -7.98 4.89
C ALA A 40 -5.55 -6.77 3.97
N CYS A 41 -5.92 -5.62 4.53
CA CYS A 41 -6.17 -4.39 3.76
C CYS A 41 -4.91 -3.90 3.03
N SER A 42 -3.74 -4.03 3.64
CA SER A 42 -2.46 -3.65 3.03
C SER A 42 -2.07 -4.60 1.90
N GLY A 43 -2.33 -5.91 2.05
CA GLY A 43 -2.16 -6.87 0.95
C GLY A 43 -3.03 -6.52 -0.26
N PHE A 44 -4.30 -6.19 -0.03
CA PHE A 44 -5.20 -5.73 -1.09
C PHE A 44 -4.79 -4.39 -1.70
N ALA A 45 -4.32 -3.44 -0.88
CA ALA A 45 -3.78 -2.17 -1.38
C ALA A 45 -2.56 -2.38 -2.27
N GLY A 46 -1.71 -3.36 -1.93
CA GLY A 46 -0.54 -3.73 -2.72
C GLY A 46 -0.89 -4.21 -4.13
N VAL A 47 -1.93 -5.03 -4.28
CA VAL A 47 -2.35 -5.54 -5.60
C VAL A 47 -3.31 -4.62 -6.34
N LEU A 48 -3.67 -3.46 -5.77
CA LEU A 48 -4.68 -2.58 -6.35
C LEU A 48 -4.27 -2.07 -7.73
N SER A 49 -2.97 -1.76 -7.91
CA SER A 49 -2.45 -1.33 -9.21
C SER A 49 -2.60 -2.41 -10.27
N ASP A 50 -2.34 -3.67 -9.94
CA ASP A 50 -2.54 -4.81 -10.86
C ASP A 50 -4.02 -5.07 -11.18
N ILE A 51 -4.94 -4.70 -10.29
CA ILE A 51 -6.38 -4.82 -10.53
C ILE A 51 -6.87 -3.70 -11.47
N ILE A 52 -6.39 -2.47 -11.25
CA ILE A 52 -6.76 -1.30 -12.07
C ILE A 52 -6.13 -1.39 -13.46
N ASP A 53 -4.87 -1.81 -13.51
CA ASP A 53 -4.03 -1.86 -14.70
C ASP A 53 -3.49 -3.29 -14.90
N PRO A 54 -4.34 -4.25 -15.30
CA PRO A 54 -3.93 -5.65 -15.37
C PRO A 54 -2.84 -5.86 -16.44
N PRO A 55 -1.85 -6.75 -16.18
CA PRO A 55 -0.70 -7.01 -17.04
C PRO A 55 -1.09 -7.80 -18.30
N THR A 56 -1.91 -7.21 -19.15
CA THR A 56 -2.48 -7.80 -20.37
C THR A 56 -1.79 -7.32 -21.64
N ASN A 57 -0.97 -6.27 -21.54
CA ASN A 57 -0.20 -5.72 -22.65
C ASN A 57 1.09 -5.03 -22.14
N PRO A 58 2.09 -4.78 -23.02
CA PRO A 58 3.34 -4.13 -22.62
C PRO A 58 3.19 -2.71 -22.05
N GLN A 59 2.07 -2.04 -22.32
CA GLN A 59 1.76 -0.67 -21.91
C GLN A 59 0.76 -0.62 -20.75
N HIS A 60 0.63 -1.68 -19.94
CA HIS A 60 -0.38 -1.73 -18.87
C HIS A 60 -0.08 -0.75 -17.71
N ARG A 61 1.17 -0.35 -17.47
CA ARG A 61 1.58 0.51 -16.35
C ARG A 61 1.17 1.98 -16.56
N GLN A 62 -0.12 2.28 -16.45
CA GLN A 62 -0.67 3.61 -16.74
C GLN A 62 -1.15 4.32 -15.49
N ILE A 63 -2.37 4.03 -15.04
CA ILE A 63 -3.08 4.78 -14.01
C ILE A 63 -2.60 4.36 -12.62
N GLY A 64 -2.72 3.08 -12.29
CA GLY A 64 -2.32 2.48 -11.01
C GLY A 64 -0.81 2.52 -10.77
N HIS A 65 -0.03 2.68 -11.83
CA HIS A 65 1.44 2.79 -11.78
C HIS A 65 1.94 4.22 -12.05
N SER A 66 1.04 5.20 -12.05
CA SER A 66 1.39 6.57 -12.40
C SER A 66 2.22 7.27 -11.31
N ALA A 67 3.17 8.10 -11.77
CA ALA A 67 3.84 9.05 -10.90
C ALA A 67 2.84 10.03 -10.24
N VAL A 68 1.69 10.29 -10.87
CA VAL A 68 0.64 11.17 -10.32
C VAL A 68 -0.01 10.56 -9.08
N ILE A 69 -0.41 9.28 -9.11
CA ILE A 69 -0.95 8.63 -7.91
C ILE A 69 0.11 8.64 -6.80
N SER A 70 1.34 8.28 -7.14
CA SER A 70 2.44 8.14 -6.20
C SER A 70 2.85 9.47 -5.54
N ALA A 71 3.00 10.53 -6.33
CA ALA A 71 3.57 11.80 -5.89
C ALA A 71 2.53 12.85 -5.50
N VAL A 72 1.26 12.67 -5.87
CA VAL A 72 0.19 13.66 -5.61
C VAL A 72 -0.93 13.04 -4.78
N ALA A 73 -1.52 11.93 -5.24
CA ALA A 73 -2.69 11.38 -4.56
C ALA A 73 -2.35 10.80 -3.18
N LEU A 74 -1.31 9.97 -3.07
CA LEU A 74 -0.94 9.35 -1.79
C LEU A 74 -0.59 10.40 -0.71
N PRO A 75 0.24 11.43 -0.97
CA PRO A 75 0.49 12.48 0.03
C PRO A 75 -0.77 13.25 0.43
N LYS A 76 -1.69 13.50 -0.51
CA LYS A 76 -2.96 14.19 -0.21
C LYS A 76 -3.91 13.34 0.61
N ILE A 77 -3.99 12.04 0.34
CA ILE A 77 -4.77 11.09 1.15
C ILE A 77 -4.18 11.00 2.56
N TRP A 78 -2.85 10.94 2.67
CA TRP A 78 -2.18 10.98 3.98
C TRP A 78 -2.52 12.25 4.74
N GLU A 79 -2.31 13.41 4.13
CA GLU A 79 -2.56 14.72 4.74
C GLU A 79 -4.01 14.84 5.21
N TRP A 80 -4.96 14.42 4.37
CA TRP A 80 -6.36 14.36 4.74
C TRP A 80 -6.61 13.44 5.93
N ALA A 81 -6.09 12.21 5.90
CA ALA A 81 -6.32 11.22 6.95
C ALA A 81 -5.81 11.69 8.31
N GLN A 82 -4.61 12.28 8.36
CA GLN A 82 -4.03 12.74 9.62
C GLN A 82 -4.79 13.94 10.21
N ASN A 83 -5.26 14.85 9.37
CA ASN A 83 -5.96 16.06 9.80
C ASN A 83 -7.47 15.87 10.00
N ASN A 84 -8.04 14.72 9.61
CA ASN A 84 -9.47 14.48 9.76
C ASN A 84 -9.84 14.15 11.22
N PRO A 85 -10.64 14.98 11.91
CA PRO A 85 -11.05 14.73 13.30
C PRO A 85 -12.08 13.61 13.43
N ASN A 86 -12.74 13.22 12.33
CA ASN A 86 -13.76 12.16 12.34
C ASN A 86 -13.16 10.76 12.22
N LEU A 87 -11.84 10.64 12.03
CA LEU A 87 -11.15 9.35 11.96
C LEU A 87 -10.55 8.98 13.32
N THR A 88 -10.77 7.74 13.75
CA THR A 88 -10.11 7.16 14.92
C THR A 88 -8.63 6.94 14.64
N SER A 89 -7.81 6.80 15.70
CA SER A 89 -6.38 6.48 15.54
C SER A 89 -6.16 5.19 14.74
N ALA A 90 -6.98 4.16 14.97
CA ALA A 90 -6.89 2.90 14.22
C ALA A 90 -7.19 3.08 12.72
N GLN A 91 -8.16 3.94 12.36
CA GLN A 91 -8.44 4.26 10.95
C GLN A 91 -7.29 5.02 10.30
N LYS A 92 -6.68 5.97 11.02
CA LYS A 92 -5.49 6.69 10.55
C LYS A 92 -4.32 5.75 10.33
N ASP A 93 -4.06 4.86 11.28
CA ASP A 93 -3.00 3.86 11.19
C ASP A 93 -3.19 2.91 10.00
N LEU A 94 -4.44 2.50 9.75
CA LEU A 94 -4.82 1.65 8.64
C LEU A 94 -4.56 2.36 7.30
N ILE A 95 -5.05 3.59 7.14
CA ILE A 95 -4.86 4.38 5.91
C ILE A 95 -3.37 4.60 5.66
N GLN A 96 -2.62 5.00 6.69
CA GLN A 96 -1.17 5.17 6.60
C GLN A 96 -0.48 3.89 6.13
N SER A 97 -0.86 2.74 6.70
CA SER A 97 -0.30 1.44 6.34
C SER A 97 -0.63 1.04 4.91
N MET A 98 -1.86 1.29 4.45
CA MET A 98 -2.27 1.06 3.05
C MET A 98 -1.48 1.94 2.07
N ILE A 99 -1.14 3.18 2.44
CA ILE A 99 -0.31 4.06 1.61
C ILE A 99 1.10 3.49 1.45
N PHE A 100 1.75 3.07 2.54
CA PHE A 100 3.07 2.42 2.46
C PHE A 100 3.02 1.11 1.68
N ALA A 101 1.95 0.33 1.86
CA ALA A 101 1.73 -0.93 1.17
C ALA A 101 1.52 -0.75 -0.34
N PHE A 102 0.81 0.30 -0.76
CA PHE A 102 0.70 0.67 -2.17
C PHE A 102 2.05 1.19 -2.71
N ALA A 103 2.76 2.01 -1.94
CA ALA A 103 4.08 2.50 -2.35
C ALA A 103 5.09 1.36 -2.52
N SER A 104 5.03 0.30 -1.70
CA SER A 104 5.92 -0.86 -1.86
C SER A 104 5.66 -1.61 -3.17
N HIS A 105 4.42 -1.65 -3.67
CA HIS A 105 4.12 -2.19 -5.01
C HIS A 105 4.94 -1.47 -6.08
N LEU A 106 4.84 -0.15 -6.10
CA LEU A 106 5.53 0.70 -7.07
C LEU A 106 7.05 0.59 -6.98
N VAL A 107 7.60 0.46 -5.76
CA VAL A 107 9.03 0.25 -5.55
C VAL A 107 9.47 -1.10 -6.13
N LEU A 108 8.72 -2.18 -5.86
CA LEU A 108 9.02 -3.50 -6.43
C LEU A 108 9.02 -3.48 -7.96
N ASP A 109 8.06 -2.74 -8.55
CA ASP A 109 7.95 -2.62 -9.99
C ASP A 109 8.98 -1.69 -10.64
N SER A 110 9.48 -0.70 -9.91
CA SER A 110 10.51 0.23 -10.39
C SER A 110 11.82 -0.47 -10.77
N GLY A 111 12.10 -1.62 -10.15
CA GLY A 111 13.25 -2.46 -10.46
C GLY A 111 13.05 -3.41 -11.65
N THR A 112 11.86 -3.47 -12.23
CA THR A 112 11.56 -4.35 -13.37
C THR A 112 11.37 -3.54 -14.65
N PRO A 113 12.17 -3.77 -15.71
CA PRO A 113 11.96 -3.14 -17.01
C PRO A 113 10.51 -3.30 -17.50
N ALA A 114 9.93 -2.25 -18.06
CA ALA A 114 8.60 -2.33 -18.62
C ALA A 114 8.59 -3.26 -19.85
N GLY A 115 7.58 -4.13 -19.93
CA GLY A 115 7.42 -5.11 -21.01
C GLY A 115 7.11 -6.48 -20.44
N LEU A 116 5.96 -7.03 -20.82
CA LEU A 116 5.70 -8.44 -20.59
C LEU A 116 6.64 -9.26 -21.50
N PRO A 117 7.21 -10.37 -21.04
CA PRO A 117 7.83 -11.32 -21.96
C PRO A 117 6.72 -11.83 -22.89
N ILE A 118 6.75 -11.37 -24.14
CA ILE A 118 5.96 -11.92 -25.26
C ILE A 118 6.58 -13.23 -25.73
#